data_AF-A0A6A8A3S9-F1
#
_entry.id   AF-A0A6A8A3S9-F1
#
_cell.length_a   1.000
_cell.length_b   1.000
_cell.length_c   1.000
_cell.angle_alpha   90.00
_cell.angle_beta   90.00
_cell.angle_gamma   90.00
#
_symmetry.space_group_name_H-M   'P 1'
#
loop_
_entity.id
_entity.type
_entity.pdbx_description
1 polymer ?
#
loop_
_entity_poly.entity_id
_entity_poly.type
_entity_poly.pdbx_seq_one_letter_code
_entity_poly.pdbx_strand_id
1 'polypeptide(L)' 'MGTDREEWIAKRSYQLWEEAGRPEGQDHQHWVQASAEWDSGKAMPSSSKPAIDWDDDEY' A
#
# COMPACT_ATOMS: atom_id res chain seq x y z
N MET A 1 -4.52 -20.15 8.41
CA MET A 1 -4.52 -19.63 7.04
C MET A 1 -4.19 -18.16 7.15
N GLY A 2 -2.93 -17.79 6.91
CA GLY A 2 -2.57 -16.38 6.79
C GLY A 2 -3.32 -15.83 5.59
N THR A 3 -3.96 -14.69 5.76
CA THR A 3 -4.70 -14.06 4.67
C THR A 3 -3.71 -13.63 3.57
N ASP A 4 -4.10 -13.64 2.28
CA ASP A 4 -3.28 -13.12 1.16
C ASP A 4 -2.63 -11.75 1.47
N ARG A 5 -3.31 -10.96 2.30
CA ARG A 5 -2.82 -9.69 2.86
C ARG A 5 -1.55 -9.87 3.66
N GLU A 6 -1.54 -10.75 4.66
CA GLU A 6 -0.40 -10.96 5.55
C GLU A 6 0.81 -11.49 4.79
N GLU A 7 0.61 -12.39 3.83
CA GLU A 7 1.70 -12.89 2.97
C GLU A 7 2.33 -11.77 2.12
N TRP A 8 1.51 -10.88 1.57
CA TRP A 8 2.00 -9.74 0.79
C TRP A 8 2.74 -8.73 1.68
N ILE A 9 2.17 -8.38 2.83
CA ILE A 9 2.78 -7.46 3.80
C ILE A 9 4.12 -8.01 4.31
N ALA A 10 4.19 -9.32 4.59
CA ALA A 10 5.42 -9.97 5.01
C ALA A 10 6.50 -9.88 3.93
N LYS A 11 6.17 -10.21 2.67
CA LYS A 11 7.13 -10.09 1.55
C LYS A 11 7.59 -8.65 1.34
N ARG A 12 6.66 -7.69 1.37
CA ARG A 12 6.95 -6.27 1.14
C ARG A 12 7.79 -5.65 2.25
N SER A 13 7.43 -5.90 3.51
CA SER A 13 8.20 -5.41 4.66
C SER A 13 9.60 -6.01 4.72
N TYR A 14 9.74 -7.31 4.41
CA TYR A 14 11.03 -7.99 4.39
C TYR A 14 11.96 -7.44 3.29
N GLN A 15 11.43 -7.15 2.09
CA GLN A 15 12.20 -6.46 1.03
C GLN A 15 12.71 -5.10 1.48
N LEU A 16 11.82 -4.26 2.01
CA LEU A 16 12.18 -2.92 2.51
C LEU A 16 13.24 -2.99 3.61
N TRP A 17 13.12 -3.97 4.52
CA TRP A 17 14.07 -4.18 5.60
C TRP A 17 15.45 -4.64 5.10
N GLU A 18 15.49 -5.49 4.08
CA GLU A 18 16.75 -5.95 3.48
C GLU A 18 17.45 -4.83 2.69
N GLU A 19 16.69 -4.03 1.92
CA GLU A 19 17.20 -2.85 1.20
C GLU A 19 17.71 -1.75 2.16
N ALA A 20 17.06 -1.60 3.32
CA ALA A 20 17.48 -0.66 4.36
C ALA A 20 18.74 -1.10 5.13
N GLY A 21 19.27 -2.31 4.86
CA GLY A 21 20.47 -2.82 5.52
C GLY A 21 20.21 -3.46 6.88
N ARG A 22 18.99 -3.97 7.11
CA ARG A 22 18.57 -4.67 8.33
C ARG A 22 18.78 -3.89 9.64
N PRO A 23 18.29 -2.66 9.74
CA PRO A 23 18.31 -1.92 11.00
C PRO A 23 17.52 -2.66 12.08
N GLU A 24 18.12 -2.86 13.25
CA GLU A 24 17.45 -3.43 14.42
C GLU A 24 16.36 -2.47 14.93
N GLY A 25 15.15 -2.97 15.14
CA GLY A 25 14.00 -2.22 15.67
C GLY A 25 13.16 -1.46 14.64
N GLN A 26 13.49 -1.51 13.35
CA GLN A 26 12.65 -0.91 12.28
C GLN A 26 11.78 -1.94 11.52
N ASP A 27 11.86 -3.23 11.85
CA ASP A 27 11.02 -4.26 11.22
C ASP A 27 9.52 -3.93 11.36
N HIS A 28 9.11 -3.47 12.55
CA HIS A 28 7.73 -3.13 12.84
C HIS A 28 7.26 -1.88 12.06
N GLN A 29 8.16 -0.91 11.84
CA GLN A 29 7.88 0.27 11.02
C GLN A 29 7.65 -0.12 9.56
N HIS A 30 8.53 -0.96 9.00
CA HIS A 30 8.39 -1.47 7.63
C HIS A 30 7.14 -2.36 7.47
N TRP A 31 6.79 -3.14 8.50
CA TRP A 31 5.56 -3.92 8.52
C TRP A 31 4.31 -3.04 8.50
N VAL A 32 4.25 -2.00 9.34
CA VAL A 32 3.14 -1.05 9.36
C VAL A 32 3.05 -0.29 8.03
N GLN A 33 4.18 0.10 7.44
CA GLN A 33 4.23 0.76 6.14
C GLN A 33 3.68 -0.14 5.02
N ALA A 34 4.15 -1.39 4.92
CA ALA A 34 3.64 -2.36 3.96
C ALA A 34 2.14 -2.66 4.20
N SER A 35 1.73 -2.76 5.45
CA SER A 35 0.33 -2.94 5.84
C SER A 35 -0.55 -1.77 5.39
N ALA A 36 -0.07 -0.54 5.52
CA ALA A 36 -0.74 0.66 5.06
C ALA A 36 -0.78 0.76 3.53
N GLU A 37 0.29 0.35 2.82
CA GLU A 37 0.31 0.26 1.35
C GLU A 37 -0.75 -0.72 0.83
N TRP A 38 -0.85 -1.90 1.45
CA TRP A 38 -1.87 -2.87 1.07
C TRP A 38 -3.28 -2.37 1.34
N ASP A 39 -3.52 -1.76 2.50
CA ASP A 39 -4.83 -1.21 2.87
C ASP A 39 -5.25 -0.07 1.92
N SER A 40 -4.32 0.84 1.63
CA SER A 40 -4.51 1.96 0.71
C SER A 40 -4.68 1.51 -0.75
N GLY A 41 -3.95 0.46 -1.17
CA GLY A 41 -4.05 -0.12 -2.51
C GLY A 41 -5.32 -0.95 -2.71
N LYS A 42 -5.84 -1.59 -1.65
CA LYS A 42 -7.11 -2.32 -1.69
C LYS A 42 -8.33 -1.38 -1.66
N ALA A 43 -8.15 -0.15 -1.17
CA ALA A 43 -9.12 0.94 -1.33
C ALA A 43 -9.19 1.46 -2.78
N MET A 44 -8.34 0.99 -3.69
CA MET A 44 -8.40 1.35 -5.11
C MET A 44 -8.48 0.13 -6.03
N PRO A 45 -9.68 -0.44 -6.27
CA PRO A 45 -9.96 -1.03 -7.56
C PRO A 45 -10.42 0.08 -8.52
N SER A 46 -9.60 0.39 -9.52
CA SER A 46 -9.95 1.11 -10.76
C SER A 46 -9.70 2.63 -10.83
N SER A 47 -8.82 2.99 -11.76
CA SER A 47 -8.92 4.18 -12.63
C SER A 47 -9.13 5.56 -12.00
N SER A 48 -8.06 6.19 -11.49
CA SER A 48 -7.97 7.65 -11.55
C SER A 48 -7.34 8.08 -12.87
N LYS A 49 -8.18 8.21 -13.90
CA LYS A 49 -8.05 9.39 -14.77
C LYS A 49 -8.22 10.60 -13.85
N PRO A 50 -7.28 11.57 -13.84
CA PRO A 50 -7.42 12.74 -12.97
C PRO A 50 -8.71 13.47 -13.33
N ALA A 51 -9.34 14.03 -12.29
CA ALA A 51 -10.53 14.89 -12.35
C ALA A 51 -10.60 15.72 -13.65
N ILE A 52 -11.49 15.32 -14.55
CA ILE A 52 -12.10 16.22 -15.53
C ILE A 52 -13.53 16.37 -15.03
N ASP A 53 -13.68 17.41 -14.23
CA ASP A 53 -14.81 18.35 -14.19
C ASP A 53 -16.14 17.79 -14.70
N TRP A 54 -16.93 17.25 -13.79
CA TRP A 54 -18.39 17.25 -13.92
C TRP A 54 -18.91 18.55 -13.32
N ASP A 55 -18.61 19.67 -13.97
CA ASP A 55 -19.38 20.92 -13.86
C ASP A 55 -20.12 21.02 -15.20
N ASP A 56 -21.39 20.64 -15.21
CA ASP A 56 -22.47 21.63 -15.31
C ASP A 56 -22.41 22.40 -16.65
N ASP A 57 -23.10 21.88 -17.66
CA ASP A 57 -23.74 22.75 -18.66
C ASP A 57 -25.01 22.06 -19.17
N GLU A 58 -26.05 22.28 -18.38
CA GLU A 58 -27.44 22.14 -18.76
C GLU A 58 -27.82 23.34 -19.64
N TYR A 59 -27.85 23.17 -20.98
CA TYR A 59 -28.74 23.89 -21.91
C TYR A 59 -28.80 23.23 -23.31
#